data_AF-A0A538MM91-F1
#
_entry.id   AF-A0A538MM91-F1
#
_cell.length_a   1.000
_cell.length_b   1.000
_cell.length_c   1.000
_cell.angle_alpha   90.00
_cell.angle_beta   90.00
_cell.angle_gamma   90.00
#
_symmetry.space_group_name_H-M   'P 1'
#
loop_
_entity.id
_entity.type
_entity.pdbx_description
1 polymer ?
#
loop_
_entity_poly.entity_id
_entity_poly.type
_entity_poly.pdbx_seq_one_letter_code
_entity_poly.pdbx_strand_id
1 'polypeptide(L)'
;MDTHDRADTNASTAAQDPTAVDTLAYPISPDYVKSWTPVRALCELIANALDEDRDATVAWADGALTIADDGPGIPEEGLILGYSTKTGQQIGQFGEGKKLACLVLARSPEIGAVQCETVGYGFTPAVQRRRLLGGQIPSRSA
;
A
#
# COMPACT_ATOMS: atom_id res chain seq x y z
N MET A 1 19.54 24.51 52.84
CA MET A 1 20.24 24.07 51.61
C MET A 1 19.86 22.62 51.41
N ASP A 2 19.66 22.22 50.16
CA ASP A 2 19.20 20.90 49.67
C ASP A 2 17.71 20.81 49.31
N THR A 3 17.39 21.53 48.24
CA THR A 3 16.35 21.19 47.27
C THR A 3 16.67 19.83 46.63
N HIS A 4 15.84 18.82 46.83
CA HIS A 4 15.81 17.65 45.95
C HIS A 4 14.57 17.74 45.06
N ASP A 5 14.85 18.26 43.88
CA ASP A 5 14.06 18.16 42.67
C ASP A 5 13.91 16.67 42.30
N ARG A 6 12.67 16.21 42.11
CA ARG A 6 12.33 14.95 41.45
C ARG A 6 11.04 15.16 40.67
N ALA A 7 11.18 15.80 39.52
CA ALA A 7 10.43 15.37 38.35
C ALA A 7 10.96 13.98 37.94
N ASP A 8 10.05 13.06 37.61
CA ASP A 8 10.14 12.25 36.40
C ASP A 8 8.88 11.36 36.28
N THR A 9 7.98 11.86 35.43
CA THR A 9 7.20 11.14 34.43
C THR A 9 7.39 9.63 34.36
N ASN A 10 6.35 8.87 34.73
CA ASN A 10 6.15 7.53 34.20
C ASN A 10 5.08 7.60 33.11
N ALA A 11 5.56 7.68 31.87
CA ALA A 11 4.78 7.51 30.67
C ALA A 11 4.18 6.09 30.66
N SER A 12 2.87 6.02 30.50
CA SER A 12 2.13 4.79 30.25
C SER A 12 2.55 4.21 28.89
N THR A 13 3.47 3.25 28.88
CA THR A 13 3.69 2.38 27.73
C THR A 13 2.61 1.30 27.74
N ALA A 14 1.48 1.57 27.06
CA ALA A 14 0.54 0.52 26.73
C ALA A 14 1.27 -0.52 25.86
N ALA A 15 1.27 -1.79 26.28
CA ALA A 15 1.89 -2.88 25.56
C ALA A 15 1.25 -3.00 24.16
N GLN A 16 2.07 -2.93 23.12
CA GLN A 16 1.64 -3.20 21.74
C GLN A 16 1.18 -4.67 21.66
N ASP A 17 0.07 -4.90 20.97
CA ASP A 17 -0.43 -6.26 20.71
C ASP A 17 0.64 -7.03 19.90
N PRO A 18 1.18 -8.16 20.40
CA PRO A 18 2.25 -8.89 19.73
C PRO A 18 1.84 -9.49 18.37
N THR A 19 0.57 -9.36 17.97
CA THR A 19 0.05 -9.83 16.68
C THR A 19 -0.08 -8.72 15.63
N ALA A 20 0.01 -7.44 16.02
CA ALA A 20 -0.07 -6.33 15.09
C ALA A 20 1.19 -6.26 14.22
N VAL A 21 1.01 -6.31 12.90
CA VAL A 21 2.10 -6.15 11.93
C VAL A 21 2.00 -4.79 11.25
N ASP A 22 3.04 -3.96 11.39
CA ASP A 22 3.11 -2.65 10.73
C ASP A 22 3.41 -2.75 9.23
N THR A 23 3.62 -3.96 8.70
CA THR A 23 4.00 -4.18 7.31
C THR A 23 3.38 -5.46 6.76
N LEU A 24 2.67 -5.33 5.64
CA LEU A 24 2.18 -6.44 4.84
C LEU A 24 3.17 -6.78 3.73
N ALA A 25 3.86 -7.92 3.85
CA ALA A 25 4.83 -8.37 2.87
C ALA A 25 4.21 -9.32 1.84
N TYR A 26 4.34 -8.99 0.55
CA TYR A 26 3.89 -9.86 -0.53
C TYR A 26 5.05 -10.68 -1.08
N PRO A 27 4.94 -12.01 -1.19
CA PRO A 27 5.94 -12.85 -1.85
C PRO A 27 5.83 -12.75 -3.38
N ILE A 28 5.99 -11.53 -3.91
CA ILE A 28 5.87 -11.21 -5.34
C ILE A 28 7.20 -10.73 -5.90
N SER A 29 7.48 -11.07 -7.15
CA SER A 29 8.67 -10.55 -7.85
C SER A 29 8.50 -9.05 -8.12
N PRO A 30 9.54 -8.21 -7.87
CA PRO A 30 9.56 -6.82 -8.30
C PRO A 30 9.31 -6.62 -9.80
N ASP A 31 9.64 -7.63 -10.62
CA ASP A 31 9.51 -7.60 -12.08
C ASP A 31 8.21 -8.27 -12.57
N TYR A 32 7.32 -8.69 -11.66
CA TYR A 32 6.00 -9.17 -12.07
C TYR A 32 5.25 -8.08 -12.83
N VAL A 33 4.44 -8.44 -13.83
CA VAL A 33 3.85 -7.49 -14.79
C VAL A 33 4.85 -6.47 -15.36
N LYS A 34 6.07 -6.89 -15.74
CA LYS A 34 7.11 -6.01 -16.32
C LYS A 34 6.65 -5.15 -17.52
N SER A 35 5.59 -5.55 -18.22
CA SER A 35 5.01 -4.80 -19.34
C SER A 35 4.10 -3.66 -18.89
N TRP A 36 3.70 -3.60 -17.61
CA TRP A 36 2.90 -2.51 -17.08
C TRP A 36 3.74 -1.25 -16.90
N THR A 37 3.22 -0.15 -17.41
CA THR A 37 3.75 1.20 -17.24
C THR A 37 3.08 1.90 -16.06
N PRO A 38 3.68 2.98 -15.51
CA PRO A 38 3.01 3.82 -14.52
C PRO A 38 1.66 4.35 -15.00
N VAL A 39 1.52 4.69 -16.28
CA VAL A 39 0.23 5.10 -16.87
C VAL A 39 -0.83 4.02 -16.70
N ARG A 40 -0.51 2.74 -17.01
CA ARG A 40 -1.45 1.65 -16.79
C ARG A 40 -1.82 1.51 -15.32
N ALA A 41 -0.84 1.59 -14.42
CA ALA A 41 -1.08 1.53 -12.98
C ALA A 41 -2.01 2.65 -12.49
N LEU A 42 -1.82 3.88 -12.96
CA LEU A 42 -2.72 4.99 -12.66
C LEU A 42 -4.14 4.74 -13.18
N CYS A 43 -4.29 4.25 -14.42
CA CYS A 43 -5.61 3.89 -14.97
C CYS A 43 -6.32 2.84 -14.11
N GLU A 44 -5.61 1.85 -13.56
CA GLU A 44 -6.18 0.85 -12.65
C GLU A 44 -6.66 1.47 -11.34
N LEU A 45 -5.90 2.42 -10.78
CA LEU A 45 -6.32 3.12 -9.56
C LEU A 45 -7.53 4.02 -9.81
N ILE A 46 -7.54 4.76 -10.92
CA ILE A 46 -8.69 5.58 -11.33
C ILE A 46 -9.93 4.71 -11.59
N ALA A 47 -9.77 3.57 -12.24
CA ALA A 47 -10.86 2.62 -12.46
C ALA A 47 -11.40 2.06 -11.15
N ASN A 48 -10.54 1.76 -10.16
CA ASN A 48 -10.99 1.34 -8.84
C ASN A 48 -11.78 2.45 -8.14
N ALA A 49 -11.31 3.70 -8.18
CA ALA A 49 -12.03 4.83 -7.59
C ALA A 49 -13.41 5.01 -8.25
N LEU A 50 -13.49 4.97 -9.59
CA LEU A 50 -14.74 5.08 -10.35
C LEU A 50 -15.71 3.90 -10.13
N ASP A 51 -15.21 2.71 -9.83
CA ASP A 51 -16.03 1.55 -9.47
C ASP A 51 -16.73 1.74 -8.10
N GLU A 52 -16.14 2.52 -7.19
CA GLU A 52 -16.68 2.80 -5.85
C GLU A 52 -17.50 4.10 -5.81
N ASP A 53 -17.05 5.13 -6.53
CA ASP A 53 -17.67 6.47 -6.61
C ASP A 53 -17.62 7.02 -8.03
N ARG A 54 -18.78 7.30 -8.62
CA ARG A 54 -18.86 7.84 -9.99
C ARG A 54 -18.38 9.28 -10.10
N ASP A 55 -18.33 10.00 -8.98
CA ASP A 55 -17.89 11.40 -8.90
C ASP A 55 -16.42 11.50 -8.43
N ALA A 56 -15.70 10.37 -8.38
CA ALA A 56 -14.28 10.33 -8.03
C ALA A 56 -13.46 11.36 -8.83
N THR A 57 -12.52 11.99 -8.14
CA THR A 57 -11.74 13.11 -8.67
C THR A 57 -10.30 12.70 -8.96
N VAL A 58 -9.73 13.30 -10.01
CA VAL A 58 -8.31 13.23 -10.32
C VAL A 58 -7.79 14.65 -10.43
N ALA A 59 -6.83 15.01 -9.59
CA ALA A 59 -6.27 16.35 -9.52
C ALA A 59 -4.74 16.32 -9.57
N TRP A 60 -4.14 17.35 -10.15
CA TRP A 60 -2.71 17.61 -10.07
C TRP A 60 -2.47 18.95 -9.41
N ALA A 61 -1.79 18.95 -8.26
CA ALA A 61 -1.43 20.15 -7.52
C ALA A 61 -0.10 19.91 -6.80
N ASP A 62 0.74 20.94 -6.69
CA ASP A 62 1.98 20.92 -5.92
C ASP A 62 2.94 19.74 -6.23
N GLY A 63 2.93 19.27 -7.48
CA GLY A 63 3.77 18.15 -7.94
C GLY A 63 3.24 16.77 -7.55
N ALA A 64 2.02 16.68 -7.03
CA ALA A 64 1.34 15.44 -6.68
C ALA A 64 0.09 15.22 -7.55
N LEU A 65 -0.09 13.97 -7.99
CA LEU A 65 -1.36 13.50 -8.55
C LEU A 65 -2.17 12.85 -7.43
N THR A 66 -3.39 13.33 -7.22
CA THR A 66 -4.33 12.80 -6.23
C THR A 66 -5.50 12.15 -6.95
N ILE A 67 -5.82 10.93 -6.57
CA ILE A 67 -7.05 10.21 -6.95
C ILE A 67 -7.85 10.05 -5.66
N ALA A 68 -9.09 10.52 -5.64
CA ALA A 68 -9.95 10.47 -4.47
C ALA A 68 -11.37 10.05 -4.83
N ASP A 69 -11.97 9.24 -3.97
CA ASP A 69 -13.36 8.80 -4.00
C ASP A 69 -13.97 8.88 -2.60
N ASP A 70 -15.30 8.99 -2.51
CA ASP A 70 -16.05 8.93 -1.24
C ASP A 70 -16.58 7.52 -0.94
N GLY A 71 -15.88 6.49 -1.43
CA GLY A 71 -16.23 5.09 -1.25
C GLY A 71 -16.03 4.57 0.19
N PRO A 72 -16.38 3.30 0.46
CA PRO A 72 -16.30 2.70 1.80
C PRO A 72 -14.87 2.45 2.29
N GLY A 73 -13.86 2.72 1.47
CA GLY A 73 -12.46 2.43 1.74
C GLY A 73 -12.04 1.00 1.38
N ILE A 74 -10.78 0.68 1.67
CA ILE A 74 -10.16 -0.60 1.33
C ILE A 74 -10.29 -1.53 2.54
N PRO A 75 -11.02 -2.66 2.46
CA PRO A 75 -11.04 -3.64 3.54
C PRO A 75 -9.74 -4.44 3.61
N GLU A 76 -9.46 -5.10 4.73
CA GLU A 76 -8.24 -5.91 4.94
C GLU A 76 -8.09 -6.99 3.86
N GLU A 77 -9.17 -7.71 3.55
CA GLU A 77 -9.17 -8.73 2.50
C GLU A 77 -8.93 -8.09 1.12
N GLY A 78 -9.30 -6.82 0.98
CA GLY A 78 -9.02 -5.98 -0.16
C GLY A 78 -7.52 -5.74 -0.42
N LEU A 79 -6.64 -6.05 0.55
CA LEU A 79 -5.18 -6.05 0.44
C LEU A 79 -4.61 -7.46 0.17
N ILE A 80 -5.32 -8.54 0.46
CA ILE A 80 -4.80 -9.90 0.20
C ILE A 80 -4.64 -10.15 -1.31
N LEU A 81 -3.47 -10.64 -1.75
CA LEU A 81 -3.23 -10.97 -3.16
C LEU A 81 -4.07 -12.18 -3.56
N GLY A 82 -4.74 -12.10 -4.71
CA GLY A 82 -5.65 -13.15 -5.20
C GLY A 82 -7.05 -13.17 -4.54
N TYR A 83 -7.33 -12.26 -3.60
CA TYR A 83 -8.67 -12.11 -3.01
C TYR A 83 -9.49 -11.05 -3.75
N SER A 84 -10.70 -11.42 -4.19
CA SER A 84 -11.69 -10.53 -4.81
C SER A 84 -13.11 -10.98 -4.46
N THR A 85 -13.97 -10.03 -4.08
CA THR A 85 -15.42 -10.22 -3.90
C THR A 85 -16.22 -9.63 -5.07
N LYS A 86 -15.54 -9.01 -6.04
CA LYS A 86 -16.15 -8.29 -7.16
C LYS A 86 -16.80 -9.28 -8.14
N THR A 87 -18.07 -9.05 -8.46
CA THR A 87 -18.80 -9.79 -9.50
C THR A 87 -18.58 -9.11 -10.85
N GLY A 88 -18.64 -9.84 -11.97
CA GLY A 88 -18.11 -9.44 -13.29
C GLY A 88 -18.67 -8.18 -13.98
N GLN A 89 -19.39 -7.31 -13.27
CA GLN A 89 -19.90 -6.00 -13.73
C GLN A 89 -18.94 -4.83 -13.44
N GLN A 90 -17.94 -5.02 -12.57
CA GLN A 90 -16.94 -3.98 -12.23
C GLN A 90 -15.76 -3.98 -13.22
N ILE A 91 -15.13 -2.81 -13.42
CA ILE A 91 -13.97 -2.67 -14.32
C ILE A 91 -12.80 -3.49 -13.77
N GLY A 92 -12.58 -3.48 -12.44
CA GLY A 92 -11.61 -4.34 -11.76
C GLY A 92 -12.22 -5.66 -11.29
N GLN A 93 -11.79 -6.79 -11.87
CA GLN A 93 -12.42 -8.10 -11.60
C GLN A 93 -11.63 -9.02 -10.66
N PHE A 94 -10.29 -9.02 -10.77
CA PHE A 94 -9.45 -10.04 -10.13
C PHE A 94 -8.98 -9.70 -8.72
N GLY A 95 -9.31 -8.50 -8.20
CA GLY A 95 -8.87 -8.05 -6.87
C GLY A 95 -7.38 -7.75 -6.73
N GLU A 96 -6.57 -8.04 -7.76
CA GLU A 96 -5.12 -7.85 -7.79
C GLU A 96 -4.68 -6.48 -8.33
N GLY A 97 -5.50 -5.85 -9.18
CA GLY A 97 -5.13 -4.65 -9.95
C GLY A 97 -4.51 -3.54 -9.10
N LYS A 98 -5.12 -3.20 -7.96
CA LYS A 98 -4.58 -2.18 -7.04
C LYS A 98 -3.20 -2.53 -6.48
N LYS A 99 -2.95 -3.81 -6.16
CA LYS A 99 -1.67 -4.27 -5.61
C LYS A 99 -0.59 -4.25 -6.68
N LEU A 100 -0.94 -4.67 -7.89
CA LEU A 100 -0.04 -4.61 -9.05
C LEU A 100 0.25 -3.16 -9.46
N ALA A 101 -0.75 -2.28 -9.40
CA ALA A 101 -0.56 -0.85 -9.60
C ALA A 101 0.40 -0.26 -8.56
N CYS A 102 0.21 -0.57 -7.28
CA CYS A 102 1.12 -0.19 -6.20
C CYS A 102 2.55 -0.68 -6.44
N LEU A 103 2.73 -1.95 -6.85
CA LEU A 103 4.03 -2.50 -7.22
C LEU A 103 4.69 -1.73 -8.36
N VAL A 104 3.92 -1.45 -9.43
CA VAL A 104 4.41 -0.76 -10.62
C VAL A 104 4.81 0.68 -10.30
N LEU A 105 4.02 1.40 -9.50
CA LEU A 105 4.35 2.76 -9.09
C LEU A 105 5.56 2.78 -8.16
N ALA A 106 5.59 1.91 -7.14
CA ALA A 106 6.68 1.87 -6.15
C ALA A 106 8.04 1.43 -6.73
N ARG A 107 8.05 0.66 -7.83
CA ARG A 107 9.30 0.28 -8.51
C ARG A 107 9.76 1.30 -9.56
N SER A 108 8.91 2.26 -9.93
CA SER A 108 9.17 3.14 -11.05
C SER A 108 10.09 4.30 -10.65
N PRO A 109 11.23 4.51 -11.35
CA PRO A 109 12.19 5.55 -10.97
C PRO A 109 11.70 6.98 -11.25
N GLU A 110 10.71 7.13 -12.13
CA GLU A 110 10.10 8.42 -12.48
C GLU A 110 8.93 8.83 -11.58
N ILE A 111 8.47 7.92 -10.71
CA ILE A 111 7.38 8.18 -9.76
C ILE A 111 7.99 8.50 -8.40
N GLY A 112 7.53 9.59 -7.81
CA GLY A 112 7.91 9.99 -6.45
C GLY A 112 7.29 9.10 -5.37
N ALA A 113 7.14 9.65 -4.18
CA ALA A 113 6.45 8.97 -3.09
C ALA A 113 5.01 8.63 -3.48
N VAL A 114 4.57 7.41 -3.16
CA VAL A 114 3.19 6.95 -3.33
C VAL A 114 2.60 6.73 -1.94
N GLN A 115 1.43 7.30 -1.69
CA GLN A 115 0.72 7.15 -0.44
C GLN A 115 -0.72 6.77 -0.74
N CYS A 116 -1.24 5.80 -0.01
CA CYS A 116 -2.63 5.41 -0.05
C CYS A 116 -3.26 5.72 1.30
N GLU A 117 -4.31 6.53 1.29
CA GLU A 117 -5.13 6.83 2.46
C GLU A 117 -6.51 6.23 2.24
N THR A 118 -7.07 5.67 3.30
CA THR A 118 -8.39 5.06 3.25
C THR A 118 -9.08 5.18 4.60
N VAL A 119 -10.30 4.67 4.72
CA VAL A 119 -11.10 4.81 5.94
C VAL A 119 -10.42 4.08 7.09
N GLY A 120 -9.88 4.86 8.03
CA GLY A 120 -9.29 4.37 9.29
C GLY A 120 -7.80 4.01 9.24
N TYR A 121 -7.16 4.00 8.07
CA TYR A 121 -5.72 3.71 7.95
C TYR A 121 -5.11 4.22 6.65
N GLY A 122 -3.79 4.16 6.55
CA GLY A 122 -3.04 4.45 5.33
C GLY A 122 -1.83 3.55 5.20
N PHE A 123 -1.27 3.46 3.99
CA PHE A 123 -0.08 2.67 3.72
C PHE A 123 0.74 3.26 2.58
N THR A 124 2.05 2.98 2.62
CA THR A 124 3.01 3.36 1.59
C THR A 124 3.50 2.08 0.90
N PRO A 125 3.17 1.86 -0.38
CA PRO A 125 3.72 0.74 -1.12
C PRO A 125 5.22 0.93 -1.35
N ALA A 126 6.01 -0.11 -1.10
CA ALA A 126 7.45 -0.09 -1.27
C ALA A 126 7.96 -1.43 -1.81
N VAL A 127 8.99 -1.36 -2.66
CA VAL A 127 9.71 -2.55 -3.13
C VAL A 127 10.96 -2.75 -2.27
N GLN A 128 10.98 -3.84 -1.51
CA GLN A 128 12.14 -4.24 -0.72
C GLN A 128 12.63 -5.60 -1.16
N ARG A 129 13.86 -5.65 -1.71
CA ARG A 129 14.50 -6.92 -2.06
C ARG A 129 15.06 -7.57 -0.79
N ARG A 130 14.36 -8.59 -0.29
CA ARG A 130 14.79 -9.38 0.88
C ARG A 130 15.19 -10.79 0.44
N ARG A 131 16.14 -11.39 1.15
CA ARG A 131 16.43 -12.83 1.01
C ARG A 131 15.30 -13.62 1.67
N LEU A 132 14.76 -14.59 0.95
CA LEU A 132 13.75 -15.50 1.50
C LEU A 132 14.37 -16.40 2.57
N LEU A 133 13.63 -16.65 3.66
CA LEU A 133 14.06 -17.47 4.80
C LEU A 133 15.47 -17.10 5.32
N GLY A 134 15.77 -15.81 5.44
CA GLY A 134 17.08 -15.35 5.91
C GLY A 134 18.26 -15.73 5.00
N GLY A 135 18.01 -16.11 3.75
CA GLY A 135 19.04 -16.55 2.82
C GLY A 135 19.36 -18.04 2.85
N GLN A 136 18.58 -18.85 3.58
CA GLN A 136 18.69 -20.30 3.56
C GLN A 136 18.34 -20.90 2.19
N ILE A 137 17.50 -20.21 1.40
CA ILE A 137 17.17 -20.61 0.05
C ILE A 137 18.25 -20.08 -0.90
N PRO A 138 18.96 -20.96 -1.64
CA PRO A 138 19.97 -20.53 -2.59
C PRO A 138 19.33 -19.75 -3.75
N SER A 139 19.87 -18.57 -4.04
CA SER A 139 19.55 -17.82 -5.25
C SER A 139 20.42 -18.32 -6.41
N ARG A 140 19.83 -18.51 -7.58
CA ARG A 140 20.55 -18.85 -8.82
C ARG A 140 20.92 -17.62 -9.66
N SER A 141 20.60 -16.43 -9.15
CA SER A 141 20.77 -15.14 -9.85
C SER A 141 21.95 -14.33 -9.31
N ALA A 142 22.99 -15.02 -8.81
CA ALA A 142 24.26 -14.39 -8.43
C ALA A 142 25.13 -14.14 -9.66
#